data_AF-A0A518CXR8-F1
#
_entry.id   AF-A0A518CXR8-F1
#
_cell.length_a   1.000
_cell.length_b   1.000
_cell.length_c   1.000
_cell.angle_alpha   90.00
_cell.angle_beta   90.00
_cell.angle_gamma   90.00
#
_symmetry.space_group_name_H-M   'P 1'
#
loop_
_entity.id
_entity.type
_entity.pdbx_description
1 polymer ?
#
loop_
_entity_poly.entity_id
_entity_poly.type
_entity_poly.pdbx_seq_one_letter_code
_entity_poly.pdbx_strand_id
1 'polypeptide(L)'
;MRTSKSFLDLPQSPGVYALFGGRGGGHHVAYVGIGSKVRTRVQQHLLRRNSSVTTGESVVSLNPDLVTEVRWWCRDEFDQPGVLEAAEQVAFDVLSPTLRSRGRLGSEADVALRRAGFRERMITVFEGEADGRLTVPSMSDALERLAKLEDRVQQLEDAVKELTGRS
;
A
#
# COMPACT_ATOMS: atom_id res chain seq x y z
N MET A 1 -8.94 -1.92 11.69
CA MET A 1 -7.85 -2.12 10.69
C MET A 1 -6.67 -2.96 11.23
N ARG A 2 -6.20 -4.00 10.51
CA ARG A 2 -4.98 -4.76 10.88
C ARG A 2 -3.69 -3.98 10.52
N THR A 3 -2.70 -3.93 11.41
CA THR A 3 -1.39 -3.32 11.10
C THR A 3 -0.35 -4.42 10.89
N SER A 4 0.17 -4.51 9.66
CA SER A 4 1.23 -5.43 9.27
C SER A 4 2.59 -4.80 9.45
N LYS A 5 3.57 -5.61 9.87
CA LYS A 5 4.98 -5.19 10.02
C LYS A 5 5.86 -5.71 8.90
N SER A 6 5.38 -6.70 8.15
CA SER A 6 6.10 -7.34 7.06
C SER A 6 5.25 -7.46 5.80
N PHE A 7 5.91 -7.47 4.64
CA PHE A 7 5.28 -7.86 3.38
C PHE A 7 4.70 -9.28 3.42
N LEU A 8 5.19 -10.15 4.31
CA LEU A 8 4.65 -11.50 4.52
C LEU A 8 3.29 -11.50 5.20
N ASP A 9 2.86 -10.39 5.80
CA ASP A 9 1.55 -10.29 6.44
C ASP A 9 0.45 -9.87 5.45
N LEU A 10 0.83 -9.44 4.24
CA LEU A 10 -0.12 -9.03 3.20
C LEU A 10 -1.01 -10.21 2.77
N PRO A 11 -2.28 -9.96 2.41
CA PRO A 11 -3.18 -11.03 2.02
C PRO A 11 -2.73 -11.76 0.74
N GLN A 12 -2.96 -13.07 0.72
CA GLN A 12 -2.79 -13.95 -0.45
C GLN A 12 -4.11 -14.17 -1.20
N SER A 13 -5.14 -13.37 -0.88
CA SER A 13 -6.44 -13.37 -1.52
C SER A 13 -6.56 -12.22 -2.54
N PRO A 14 -7.59 -12.26 -3.39
CA PRO A 14 -7.94 -11.14 -4.25
C PRO A 14 -8.26 -9.87 -3.44
N GLY A 15 -7.87 -8.73 -3.99
CA GLY A 15 -8.11 -7.45 -3.33
C GLY A 15 -7.64 -6.24 -4.11
N VAL A 16 -8.17 -5.11 -3.67
CA VAL A 16 -7.73 -3.78 -4.08
C VAL A 16 -6.67 -3.30 -3.09
N TYR A 17 -5.61 -2.69 -3.58
CA TYR A 17 -4.58 -2.08 -2.75
C TYR A 17 -4.26 -0.67 -3.22
N ALA A 18 -3.89 0.17 -2.27
CA ALA A 18 -3.47 1.55 -2.50
C ALA A 18 -2.08 1.77 -1.91
N LEU A 19 -1.19 2.33 -2.71
CA LEU A 19 0.15 2.76 -2.31
C LEU A 19 0.09 4.26 -2.02
N PHE A 20 0.50 4.64 -0.82
CA PHE A 20 0.50 6.02 -0.36
C PHE A 20 1.93 6.56 -0.38
N GLY A 21 2.05 7.78 -0.86
CA GLY A 21 3.28 8.56 -0.80
C GLY A 21 3.14 9.78 0.10
N GLY A 22 4.27 10.41 0.38
CA GLY A 22 4.35 11.59 1.25
C GLY A 22 4.47 11.23 2.73
N ARG A 23 4.90 12.23 3.52
CA ARG A 23 5.07 12.14 4.98
C ARG A 23 4.26 13.25 5.67
N GLY A 24 3.72 12.97 6.84
CA GLY A 24 2.94 13.94 7.62
C GLY A 24 1.66 14.38 6.92
N GLY A 25 1.37 15.69 6.91
CA GLY A 25 0.17 16.28 6.30
C GLY A 25 0.09 16.21 4.77
N GLY A 26 1.11 15.66 4.09
CA GLY A 26 1.16 15.48 2.63
C GLY A 26 0.88 14.06 2.14
N HIS A 27 0.19 13.25 2.96
CA HIS A 27 -0.21 11.88 2.60
C HIS A 27 -1.12 11.92 1.38
N HIS A 28 -0.70 11.29 0.28
CA HIS A 28 -1.51 11.19 -0.93
C HIS A 28 -1.47 9.75 -1.47
N VAL A 29 -2.49 9.40 -2.25
CA VAL A 29 -2.55 8.09 -2.90
C VAL A 29 -1.70 8.16 -4.17
N ALA A 30 -0.54 7.52 -4.16
CA ALA A 30 0.36 7.50 -5.31
C ALA A 30 -0.16 6.57 -6.40
N TYR A 31 -0.71 5.41 -6.02
CA TYR A 31 -1.17 4.39 -6.95
C TYR A 31 -2.27 3.53 -6.33
N VAL A 32 -3.24 3.13 -7.14
CA VAL A 32 -4.23 2.09 -6.80
C VAL A 32 -4.10 0.98 -7.81
N GLY A 33 -4.19 -0.26 -7.34
CA GLY A 33 -4.21 -1.41 -8.21
C GLY A 33 -4.95 -2.60 -7.61
N ILE A 34 -5.13 -3.60 -8.45
CA ILE A 34 -5.77 -4.86 -8.08
C ILE A 34 -4.83 -6.05 -8.23
N GLY A 35 -5.12 -7.12 -7.50
CA GLY A 35 -4.43 -8.38 -7.67
C GLY A 35 -5.25 -9.55 -7.16
N SER A 36 -5.19 -10.67 -7.86
CA SER A 36 -5.68 -11.97 -7.35
C SER A 36 -4.93 -12.42 -6.09
N LYS A 37 -3.73 -11.88 -5.88
CA LYS A 37 -2.93 -12.01 -4.65
C LYS A 37 -2.30 -10.66 -4.34
N VAL A 38 -2.86 -9.93 -3.39
CA VAL A 38 -2.39 -8.58 -3.01
C VAL A 38 -0.89 -8.60 -2.68
N ARG A 39 -0.44 -9.56 -1.86
CA ARG A 39 0.99 -9.69 -1.50
C ARG A 39 1.90 -9.75 -2.71
N THR A 40 1.58 -10.60 -3.69
CA THR A 40 2.42 -10.79 -4.88
C THR A 40 2.54 -9.50 -5.69
N ARG A 41 1.43 -8.77 -5.86
CA ARG A 41 1.43 -7.50 -6.59
C ARG A 41 2.20 -6.42 -5.85
N VAL A 42 1.94 -6.22 -4.56
CA VAL A 42 2.64 -5.23 -3.74
C VAL A 42 4.16 -5.52 -3.72
N GLN A 43 4.57 -6.78 -3.59
CA GLN A 43 5.98 -7.17 -3.68
C GLN A 43 6.58 -6.92 -5.07
N GLN A 44 5.83 -7.16 -6.15
CA GLN A 44 6.26 -6.85 -7.50
C GLN A 44 6.52 -5.35 -7.69
N HIS A 45 5.63 -4.50 -7.16
CA HIS A 45 5.77 -3.05 -7.25
C HIS A 45 6.93 -2.52 -6.41
N LEU A 46 7.05 -2.96 -5.14
CA LEU A 46 7.97 -2.36 -4.18
C LEU A 46 9.35 -3.03 -4.12
N LEU A 47 9.43 -4.36 -4.27
CA LEU A 47 10.70 -5.10 -4.15
C LEU A 47 11.35 -5.31 -5.51
N ARG A 48 10.56 -5.61 -6.54
CA ARG A 48 11.08 -5.94 -7.87
C ARG A 48 11.20 -4.73 -8.79
N ARG A 49 10.66 -3.56 -8.40
CA ARG A 49 10.70 -2.29 -9.15
C ARG A 49 10.21 -2.40 -10.62
N ASN A 50 9.40 -3.41 -10.94
CA ASN A 50 9.06 -3.78 -12.32
C ASN A 50 7.74 -3.16 -12.81
N SER A 51 7.52 -1.87 -12.56
CA SER A 51 6.23 -1.22 -12.81
C SER A 51 6.39 0.02 -13.67
N SER A 52 6.30 -0.16 -14.99
CA SER A 52 6.11 0.95 -15.91
C SER A 52 4.65 1.38 -15.84
N VAL A 53 4.41 2.62 -15.42
CA VAL A 53 3.10 3.27 -15.46
C VAL A 53 3.23 4.47 -16.41
N THR A 54 2.31 4.58 -17.38
CA THR A 54 2.37 5.62 -18.41
C THR A 54 1.20 6.57 -18.24
N THR A 55 1.48 7.78 -17.78
CA THR A 55 0.52 8.88 -17.72
C THR A 55 0.67 9.77 -18.94
N GLY A 56 -0.31 9.74 -19.85
CA GLY A 56 -0.60 10.82 -20.82
C GLY A 56 0.49 11.12 -21.86
N GLU A 57 1.60 11.70 -21.41
CA GLU A 57 2.73 12.21 -22.22
C GLU A 57 4.10 12.05 -21.53
N SER A 58 4.19 11.37 -20.38
CA SER A 58 5.47 11.07 -19.72
C SER A 58 5.38 9.77 -18.92
N VAL A 59 6.38 8.90 -19.07
CA VAL A 59 6.53 7.67 -18.28
C VAL A 59 6.94 8.08 -16.87
N VAL A 60 5.97 8.25 -15.97
CA VAL A 60 6.24 8.44 -14.55
C VAL A 60 6.27 7.05 -13.92
N SER A 61 7.48 6.52 -13.72
CA SER A 61 7.66 5.32 -12.90
C SER A 61 7.25 5.64 -11.47
N LEU A 62 6.42 4.78 -10.88
CA LEU A 62 6.19 4.80 -9.44
C LEU A 62 7.56 4.68 -8.77
N ASN A 63 7.99 5.71 -8.03
CA ASN A 63 9.20 5.62 -7.23
C ASN A 63 8.87 4.86 -5.92
N PRO A 64 9.26 3.59 -5.77
CA PRO A 64 8.92 2.79 -4.60
C PRO A 64 9.54 3.35 -3.32
N ASP A 65 10.63 4.11 -3.43
CA ASP A 65 11.32 4.70 -2.28
C ASP A 65 10.52 5.88 -1.68
N LEU A 66 9.52 6.39 -2.40
CA LEU A 66 8.59 7.42 -1.92
C LEU A 66 7.31 6.84 -1.31
N VAL A 67 7.11 5.52 -1.41
CA VAL A 67 5.95 4.84 -0.82
C VAL A 67 6.18 4.66 0.68
N THR A 68 5.30 5.24 1.48
CA THR A 68 5.38 5.24 2.95
C THR A 68 4.37 4.28 3.57
N GLU A 69 3.30 3.96 2.85
CA GLU A 69 2.24 3.08 3.35
C GLU A 69 1.55 2.33 2.22
N VAL A 70 1.08 1.12 2.52
CA VAL A 70 0.18 0.33 1.67
C VAL A 70 -1.08 0.03 2.46
N ARG A 71 -2.25 0.28 1.88
CA ARG A 71 -3.54 -0.20 2.42
C ARG A 71 -4.18 -1.20 1.46
N TRP A 72 -5.01 -2.09 1.99
CA TRP A 72 -5.74 -3.05 1.17
C TRP A 72 -7.14 -3.33 1.68
N TRP A 73 -7.99 -3.72 0.72
CA TRP A 73 -9.35 -4.17 0.92
C TRP A 73 -9.52 -5.53 0.26
N CYS A 74 -10.07 -6.47 1.02
CA CYS A 74 -10.42 -7.82 0.64
C CYS A 74 -11.90 -8.04 0.92
N ARG A 75 -12.63 -8.53 -0.08
CA ARG A 75 -14.04 -8.88 0.02
C ARG A 75 -14.23 -10.21 -0.69
N ASP A 76 -15.14 -11.05 -0.22
CA ASP A 76 -15.38 -12.36 -0.84
C ASP A 76 -15.82 -12.21 -2.31
N GLU A 77 -16.52 -11.11 -2.63
CA GLU A 77 -16.91 -10.78 -4.01
C GLU A 77 -15.73 -10.47 -4.96
N PHE A 78 -14.53 -10.21 -4.43
CA PHE A 78 -13.32 -9.95 -5.22
C PHE A 78 -12.70 -11.19 -5.86
N ASP A 79 -13.19 -12.39 -5.54
CA ASP A 79 -12.81 -13.62 -6.24
C ASP A 79 -13.28 -13.62 -7.70
N GLN A 80 -14.24 -12.76 -8.06
CA GLN A 80 -14.69 -12.57 -9.43
C GLN A 80 -13.85 -11.49 -10.13
N PRO A 81 -13.10 -11.80 -11.20
CA PRO A 81 -12.25 -10.83 -11.90
C PRO A 81 -12.99 -9.57 -12.35
N GLY A 82 -14.20 -9.71 -12.91
CA GLY A 82 -15.02 -8.55 -13.30
C GLY A 82 -15.42 -7.65 -12.13
N VAL A 83 -15.65 -8.22 -10.94
CA VAL A 83 -15.95 -7.43 -9.73
C VAL A 83 -14.70 -6.69 -9.26
N LEU A 84 -13.53 -7.34 -9.31
CA LEU A 84 -12.27 -6.74 -8.91
C LEU A 84 -11.89 -5.54 -9.81
N GLU A 85 -12.06 -5.68 -11.13
CA GLU A 85 -11.87 -4.58 -12.10
C GLU A 85 -12.89 -3.45 -11.90
N ALA A 86 -14.16 -3.78 -11.65
CA ALA A 86 -15.18 -2.78 -11.35
C ALA A 86 -14.88 -2.03 -10.05
N ALA A 87 -14.40 -2.73 -9.02
CA ALA A 87 -14.01 -2.14 -7.75
C ALA A 87 -12.79 -1.22 -7.90
N GLU A 88 -11.83 -1.55 -8.77
CA GLU A 88 -10.70 -0.68 -9.09
C GLU A 88 -11.15 0.68 -9.63
N GLN A 89 -12.16 0.70 -10.52
CA GLN A 89 -12.70 1.95 -11.04
C GLN A 89 -13.34 2.81 -9.95
N VAL A 90 -14.14 2.21 -9.06
CA VAL A 90 -14.71 2.95 -7.94
C VAL A 90 -13.60 3.45 -7.01
N ALA A 91 -12.54 2.67 -6.80
CA ALA A 91 -11.38 3.09 -6.02
C ALA A 91 -10.64 4.27 -6.66
N PHE A 92 -10.57 4.35 -8.00
CA PHE A 92 -10.00 5.52 -8.68
C PHE A 92 -10.81 6.80 -8.46
N ASP A 93 -12.13 6.70 -8.38
CA ASP A 93 -13.01 7.83 -8.08
C ASP A 93 -12.84 8.29 -6.62
N VAL A 94 -12.86 7.35 -5.67
CA VAL A 94 -12.84 7.64 -4.22
C VAL A 94 -11.45 8.06 -3.74
N LEU A 95 -10.42 7.29 -4.10
CA LEU A 95 -9.06 7.49 -3.58
C LEU A 95 -8.24 8.48 -4.42
N SER A 96 -8.72 8.83 -5.62
CA SER A 96 -8.10 9.83 -6.51
C SER A 96 -6.58 9.68 -6.64
N PRO A 97 -6.05 8.52 -7.07
CA PRO A 97 -4.61 8.30 -7.12
C PRO A 97 -3.94 9.16 -8.19
N THR A 98 -2.70 9.57 -7.91
CA THR A 98 -1.84 10.29 -8.87
C THR A 98 -1.53 9.44 -10.11
N LEU A 99 -1.33 8.13 -9.92
CA LEU A 99 -1.09 7.16 -10.99
C LEU A 99 -2.24 6.18 -11.09
N ARG A 100 -2.74 5.97 -12.32
CA ARG A 100 -3.82 5.03 -12.63
C ARG A 100 -3.30 3.89 -13.51
N SER A 101 -3.70 2.66 -13.21
CA SER A 101 -3.46 1.54 -14.11
C SER A 101 -4.32 1.74 -15.37
N ARG A 102 -3.74 1.57 -16.57
CA ARG A 102 -4.51 1.58 -17.82
C ARG A 102 -4.95 0.15 -18.12
N GLY A 103 -6.06 -0.27 -17.53
CA GLY A 103 -6.84 -1.43 -17.95
C GLY A 103 -8.04 -0.98 -18.78
N ARG A 104 -8.24 -1.53 -19.98
CA ARG A 104 -9.53 -1.40 -20.66
C ARG A 104 -10.51 -2.25 -19.84
N LEU A 105 -11.56 -1.62 -19.30
CA LEU A 105 -12.62 -2.30 -18.56
C LEU A 105 -13.11 -3.51 -19.37
N GLY A 106 -13.04 -4.70 -18.77
CA GLY A 106 -13.62 -5.91 -19.33
C GLY A 106 -15.16 -5.79 -19.41
N SER A 107 -15.77 -6.59 -20.30
CA SER A 107 -17.24 -6.67 -20.40
C SER A 107 -17.89 -7.10 -19.07
N GLU A 108 -17.24 -7.98 -18.32
CA GLU A 108 -17.71 -8.43 -17.00
C GLU A 108 -17.67 -7.31 -15.95
N ALA A 109 -16.70 -6.41 -16.05
CA ALA A 109 -16.56 -5.26 -15.15
C ALA A 109 -17.65 -4.20 -15.42
N ASP A 110 -17.98 -3.95 -16.69
CA ASP A 110 -19.11 -3.07 -17.06
C ASP A 110 -20.44 -3.63 -16.52
N VAL A 111 -20.66 -4.95 -16.64
CA VAL A 111 -21.84 -5.61 -16.06
C VAL A 111 -21.86 -5.45 -14.54
N ALA A 112 -20.73 -5.63 -13.85
CA ALA A 112 -20.65 -5.47 -12.39
C ALA A 112 -20.93 -4.02 -11.95
N LEU A 113 -20.41 -3.02 -12.66
CA LEU A 113 -20.66 -1.60 -12.39
C LEU A 113 -22.14 -1.21 -12.57
N ARG A 114 -22.85 -1.86 -13.49
CA ARG A 114 -24.29 -1.64 -13.72
C ARG A 114 -25.20 -2.30 -12.68
N ARG A 115 -24.67 -3.19 -11.83
CA ARG A 115 -25.48 -3.83 -10.77
C ARG A 115 -25.93 -2.77 -9.77
N ALA A 116 -27.23 -2.80 -9.46
CA ALA A 116 -27.81 -1.85 -8.51
C ALA A 116 -27.08 -1.88 -7.16
N GLY A 117 -26.74 -0.70 -6.64
CA GLY A 117 -26.09 -0.53 -5.35
C GLY A 117 -24.61 -0.90 -5.32
N PHE A 118 -24.01 -1.40 -6.41
CA PHE A 118 -22.61 -1.85 -6.40
C PHE A 118 -21.66 -0.69 -6.11
N ARG A 119 -21.85 0.42 -6.82
CA ARG A 119 -21.00 1.61 -6.67
C ARG A 119 -21.09 2.19 -5.28
N GLU A 120 -22.29 2.33 -4.72
CA GLU A 120 -22.52 2.87 -3.38
C GLU A 120 -21.87 1.99 -2.30
N ARG A 121 -21.98 0.66 -2.43
CA ARG A 121 -21.30 -0.27 -1.52
C ARG A 121 -19.78 -0.14 -1.61
N MET A 122 -19.23 -0.07 -2.82
CA MET A 122 -17.78 0.08 -3.02
C MET A 122 -17.26 1.43 -2.52
N ILE A 123 -18.00 2.52 -2.71
CA ILE A 123 -17.68 3.83 -2.12
C ILE A 123 -17.58 3.70 -0.61
N THR A 124 -18.59 3.11 0.03
CA THR A 124 -18.61 2.88 1.49
C THR A 124 -17.40 2.05 1.95
N VAL A 125 -16.99 1.05 1.16
CA VAL A 125 -15.81 0.23 1.47
C VAL A 125 -14.51 1.03 1.41
N PHE A 126 -14.34 1.90 0.41
CA PHE A 126 -13.09 2.66 0.23
C PHE A 126 -13.02 3.93 1.08
N GLU A 127 -14.15 4.55 1.42
CA GLU A 127 -14.23 5.63 2.41
C GLU A 127 -14.08 5.13 3.84
N GLY A 128 -14.47 3.87 4.09
CA GLY A 128 -14.32 3.21 5.38
C GLY A 128 -12.88 2.81 5.72
N GLU A 129 -12.72 2.10 6.85
CA GLU A 129 -11.41 1.55 7.22
C GLU A 129 -10.97 0.44 6.25
N ALA A 130 -9.69 0.48 5.87
CA ALA A 130 -9.04 -0.62 5.19
C ALA A 130 -8.97 -1.87 6.08
N ASP A 131 -8.98 -3.05 5.46
CA ASP A 131 -8.86 -4.31 6.20
C ASP A 131 -7.48 -4.43 6.85
N GLY A 132 -6.46 -3.88 6.19
CA GLY A 132 -5.18 -3.66 6.83
C GLY A 132 -4.30 -2.62 6.13
N ARG A 133 -3.21 -2.31 6.83
CA ARG A 133 -2.15 -1.41 6.38
C ARG A 133 -0.77 -1.98 6.67
N LEU A 134 0.19 -1.64 5.83
CA LEU A 134 1.61 -1.91 5.99
C LEU A 134 2.34 -0.58 5.86
N THR A 135 3.00 -0.15 6.93
CA THR A 135 3.94 0.98 6.84
C THR A 135 5.22 0.49 6.21
N VAL A 136 5.64 1.12 5.12
CA VAL A 136 6.88 0.78 4.42
C VAL A 136 7.96 1.71 4.98
N PRO A 137 8.89 1.22 5.81
CA PRO A 137 10.00 2.04 6.27
C PRO A 137 10.89 2.36 5.07
N SER A 138 11.16 3.65 4.85
CA SER A 138 12.14 4.06 3.85
C SER A 138 13.56 3.69 4.31
N MET A 139 14.54 3.73 3.40
CA MET A 139 15.95 3.60 3.77
C MET A 139 16.35 4.67 4.81
N SER A 140 15.83 5.89 4.67
CA SER A 140 16.06 6.95 5.65
C SER A 140 15.44 6.61 7.01
N ASP A 141 14.28 5.97 7.05
CA ASP A 141 13.66 5.52 8.31
C ASP A 141 14.47 4.39 8.95
N ALA A 142 15.04 3.50 8.14
CA ALA A 142 15.92 2.45 8.62
C ALA A 142 17.22 3.03 9.21
N LEU A 143 17.85 3.98 8.52
CA LEU A 143 19.07 4.65 8.98
C LEU A 143 18.81 5.51 10.22
N GLU A 144 17.70 6.24 10.29
CA GLU A 144 17.35 7.02 11.48
C GLU A 144 17.07 6.12 12.69
N ARG A 145 16.40 4.98 12.48
CA ARG A 145 16.19 3.98 13.53
C ARG A 145 17.49 3.32 13.97
N LEU A 146 18.41 3.07 13.03
CA LEU A 146 19.72 2.50 13.32
C LEU A 146 20.55 3.48 14.17
N ALA A 147 20.63 4.75 13.76
CA ALA A 147 21.31 5.78 14.54
C ALA A 147 20.75 5.90 15.97
N LYS A 148 19.41 5.90 16.12
CA LYS A 148 18.77 5.90 17.46
C LYS A 148 19.06 4.64 18.26
N LEU A 149 19.26 3.49 17.62
CA LEU A 149 19.65 2.25 18.29
C LEU A 149 21.11 2.31 18.73
N GLU A 150 22.00 2.80 17.86
CA GLU A 150 23.42 3.02 18.16
C GLU A 150 23.59 3.97 19.36
N ASP A 151 22.89 5.10 19.38
CA ASP A 151 22.90 6.05 20.51
C ASP A 151 22.45 5.38 21.82
N ARG A 152 21.38 4.58 21.77
CA ARG A 152 20.86 3.88 22.95
C ARG A 152 21.81 2.78 23.44
N VAL A 153 22.46 2.07 22.52
CA VAL A 153 23.48 1.07 22.88
C VAL A 153 24.66 1.76 23.56
N GLN A 154 25.14 2.88 23.01
CA GLN A 154 26.22 3.65 23.61
C GLN A 154 25.87 4.12 25.04
N GLN A 155 24.66 4.68 25.22
CA GLN A 155 24.18 5.10 26.54
C GLN A 155 24.14 3.94 27.55
N LEU A 156 23.73 2.75 27.11
CA LEU A 156 23.68 1.56 27.96
C LEU A 156 25.09 1.05 28.29
N GLU A 157 26.01 1.04 27.31
CA GLU A 157 27.40 0.66 27.52
C GLU A 157 28.10 1.59 28.52
N ASP A 158 27.87 2.89 28.42
CA ASP A 158 28.44 3.88 29.34
C ASP A 158 27.86 3.69 30.75
N ALA A 159 26.55 3.50 30.89
CA ALA A 159 25.91 3.20 32.17
C ALA A 159 26.44 1.89 32.81
N VAL A 160 26.68 0.86 32.01
CA VAL A 160 27.24 -0.40 32.49
C VAL A 160 28.69 -0.21 32.95
N LYS A 161 29.51 0.56 32.21
CA LYS A 161 30.88 0.89 32.63
C LYS A 161 30.90 1.67 33.95
N GLU A 162 29.99 2.62 34.13
CA GLU A 162 29.87 3.35 35.40
C GLU A 162 29.46 2.45 36.57
N LEU A 163 28.64 1.43 36.35
CA LEU A 163 28.22 0.47 37.38
C LEU A 163 29.29 -0.57 37.70
N THR A 164 30.06 -1.01 36.70
CA THR A 164 31.09 -2.05 36.83
C THR A 164 32.47 -1.51 37.20
N GLY A 165 32.77 -0.25 36.88
CA GLY A 165 34.01 0.45 37.26
C GLY A 165 34.00 1.10 38.65
N ARG A 166 32.91 0.93 39.44
CA ARG A 166 32.78 1.40 40.83
C ARG A 166 32.96 0.31 41.89
N SER A 167 33.48 -0.86 41.51
CA SER A 167 33.95 -1.92 42.41
C SER A 167 35.48 -1.98 42.42
#